data_AF-F6V7E5-F1
#
_entry.id   AF-F6V7E5-F1
#
_cell.length_a   1.000
_cell.length_b   1.000
_cell.length_c   1.000
_cell.angle_alpha   90.00
_cell.angle_beta   90.00
_cell.angle_gamma   90.00
#
_symmetry.space_group_name_H-M   'P 1'
#
loop_
_entity.id
_entity.type
_entity.pdbx_description
1 polymer ?
#
loop_
_entity_poly.entity_id
_entity_poly.type
_entity_poly.pdbx_seq_one_letter_code
_entity_poly.pdbx_strand_id
1 'polypeptide(L)'
;MNFIQGRTKAVFLVYFIGVCAVTANVLCPPDQFQCNSGQCIALKSFCDSVEDCLDGSDEVRHLAGFKCPVGTNRRTCVLPQHHVTDNVTQCNDDLDICVGNNGINRCNKCLTGNTSVSNIQLCDGIFDCPDLSDECLCDVTEAIIVCNRLELGSLFKCDKQKSIFLHQVCDGVLDCADFSDELHCRKTKGVSGTTQTKLSMPLRVMDK
;
A
#
# COMPACT_ATOMS: atom_id res chain seq x y z
N MET A 1 33.77 69.82 -11.28
CA MET A 1 32.72 70.21 -12.25
C MET A 1 31.79 69.01 -12.37
N ASN A 2 30.86 68.83 -11.43
CA ASN A 2 29.47 69.35 -11.36
C ASN A 2 28.48 68.68 -12.33
N PHE A 3 27.30 68.45 -11.75
CA PHE A 3 26.20 67.53 -12.07
C PHE A 3 25.21 68.06 -13.14
N ILE A 4 24.25 67.18 -13.48
CA ILE A 4 22.91 67.39 -14.13
C ILE A 4 22.82 67.35 -15.68
N GLN A 5 22.29 66.24 -16.25
CA GLN A 5 21.00 66.19 -17.00
C GLN A 5 20.68 64.76 -17.55
N GLY A 6 19.41 64.33 -17.51
CA GLY A 6 18.87 63.35 -18.46
C GLY A 6 18.21 62.07 -17.90
N ARG A 7 17.01 62.19 -17.32
CA ARG A 7 16.08 61.06 -17.13
C ARG A 7 15.45 60.67 -18.47
N THR A 8 15.50 59.38 -18.83
CA THR A 8 14.41 58.55 -19.42
C THR A 8 15.02 57.27 -20.00
N LYS A 9 14.64 56.10 -19.47
CA LYS A 9 14.50 54.82 -20.20
C LYS A 9 13.94 53.75 -19.25
N ALA A 10 12.69 53.38 -19.53
CA ALA A 10 11.97 52.14 -19.23
C ALA A 10 12.35 51.36 -17.95
N VAL A 11 11.48 51.45 -16.95
CA VAL A 11 11.33 50.41 -15.93
C VAL A 11 10.76 49.17 -16.63
N PHE A 12 11.59 48.17 -16.90
CA PHE A 12 11.12 46.84 -17.29
C PHE A 12 10.53 46.17 -16.05
N LEU A 13 9.21 46.30 -15.91
CA LEU A 13 8.40 45.48 -15.02
C LEU A 13 8.37 44.07 -15.63
N VAL A 14 9.39 43.25 -15.36
CA VAL A 14 9.32 41.82 -15.66
C VAL A 14 8.47 41.19 -14.57
N TYR A 15 7.17 41.11 -14.86
CA TYR A 15 6.20 40.32 -14.12
C TYR A 15 6.60 38.85 -14.27
N PHE A 16 7.53 38.36 -13.44
CA PHE A 16 7.71 36.92 -13.26
C PHE A 16 6.56 36.43 -12.39
N ILE A 17 5.40 36.32 -13.05
CA ILE A 17 4.34 35.40 -12.68
C ILE A 17 5.03 34.10 -12.30
N GLY A 18 4.79 33.65 -11.07
CA GLY A 18 5.31 32.40 -10.57
C GLY A 18 4.95 31.28 -11.54
N VAL A 19 5.96 30.81 -12.28
CA VAL A 19 5.93 29.45 -12.78
C VAL A 19 6.29 28.62 -11.58
N CYS A 20 5.28 28.26 -10.78
CA CYS A 20 5.40 27.02 -10.03
C CYS A 20 5.52 25.97 -11.12
N ALA A 21 6.76 25.54 -11.41
CA ALA A 21 6.98 24.37 -12.23
C ALA A 21 6.27 23.25 -11.50
N VAL A 22 5.04 22.96 -11.92
CA VAL A 22 4.43 21.66 -11.66
C VAL A 22 5.41 20.71 -12.32
N THR A 23 6.25 20.07 -11.51
CA THR A 23 7.04 18.93 -11.95
C THR A 23 6.02 18.01 -12.58
N ALA A 24 6.08 17.85 -13.90
CA ALA A 24 5.37 16.77 -14.54
C ALA A 24 5.72 15.53 -13.73
N ASN A 25 4.72 14.80 -13.22
CA ASN A 25 4.97 13.41 -12.85
C ASN A 25 5.63 12.82 -14.09
N VAL A 26 6.93 12.58 -14.02
CA VAL A 26 7.69 11.96 -15.10
C VAL A 26 7.20 10.54 -15.10
N LEU A 27 6.08 10.29 -15.76
CA LEU A 27 5.58 8.95 -15.97
C LEU A 27 6.50 8.34 -17.00
N CYS A 28 7.31 7.38 -16.57
CA CYS A 28 8.10 6.60 -17.50
C CYS A 28 7.16 5.96 -18.54
N PRO A 29 7.64 5.73 -19.77
CA PRO A 29 6.92 4.91 -20.74
C PRO A 29 6.45 3.58 -20.10
N PRO A 30 5.30 3.02 -20.54
CA PRO A 30 4.74 1.81 -19.93
C PRO A 30 5.64 0.57 -20.04
N ASP A 31 6.66 0.61 -20.89
CA ASP A 31 7.69 -0.43 -21.05
C ASP A 31 8.95 -0.18 -20.18
N GLN A 32 8.87 0.76 -19.24
CA GLN A 32 9.98 1.17 -18.37
C GLN A 32 9.58 1.18 -16.90
N PHE A 33 10.54 0.86 -16.04
CA PHE A 33 10.45 0.98 -14.59
C PHE A 33 10.97 2.34 -14.14
N GLN A 34 10.26 3.02 -13.23
CA GLN A 34 10.72 4.28 -12.64
C GLN A 34 11.46 4.00 -11.32
N CYS A 35 12.74 4.32 -11.28
CA CYS A 35 13.49 4.27 -10.03
C CYS A 35 12.96 5.33 -9.05
N ASN A 36 13.19 5.11 -7.75
CA ASN A 36 12.87 6.11 -6.74
C ASN A 36 13.72 7.40 -6.87
N SER A 37 14.90 7.29 -7.50
CA SER A 37 15.71 8.43 -7.97
C SER A 37 15.07 9.23 -9.12
N GLY A 38 13.97 8.75 -9.72
CA GLY A 38 13.22 9.41 -10.79
C GLY A 38 13.70 9.07 -12.21
N GLN A 39 14.75 8.28 -12.37
CA GLN A 39 15.19 7.80 -13.68
C GLN A 39 14.32 6.65 -14.18
N CYS A 40 14.25 6.46 -15.50
CA CYS A 40 13.57 5.34 -16.11
C CYS A 40 14.58 4.31 -16.63
N ILE A 41 14.40 3.04 -16.26
CA ILE A 41 15.17 1.91 -16.77
C ILE A 41 14.25 0.94 -17.52
N ALA A 42 14.80 0.00 -18.28
CA ALA A 42 13.98 -0.99 -18.96
C ALA A 42 13.30 -1.93 -17.94
N LEU A 43 12.06 -2.38 -18.18
CA LEU A 43 11.41 -3.34 -17.26
C LEU A 43 12.22 -4.62 -17.03
N LYS A 44 12.98 -5.08 -18.04
CA LYS A 44 13.88 -6.24 -17.93
C LYS A 44 15.08 -6.03 -16.98
N SER A 45 15.39 -4.78 -16.68
CA SER A 45 16.45 -4.37 -15.74
C SER A 45 15.93 -4.31 -14.30
N PHE A 46 14.61 -4.37 -14.10
CA PHE A 46 14.07 -4.44 -12.76
C PHE A 46 14.27 -5.85 -12.17
N CYS A 47 14.92 -5.93 -11.00
CA CYS A 47 15.17 -7.16 -10.27
C CYS A 47 16.01 -8.21 -11.04
N ASP A 48 16.96 -7.76 -11.84
CA ASP A 48 17.87 -8.56 -12.66
C ASP A 48 19.23 -8.87 -11.99
N SER A 49 19.45 -8.39 -10.75
CA SER A 49 20.71 -8.47 -9.98
C SER A 49 21.81 -7.49 -10.38
N VAL A 50 21.48 -6.47 -11.17
CA VAL A 50 22.35 -5.36 -11.49
C VAL A 50 21.71 -4.09 -10.95
N GLU A 51 22.48 -3.27 -10.23
CA GLU A 51 22.03 -1.93 -9.85
C GLU A 51 22.04 -1.04 -11.11
N ASP A 52 20.91 -0.98 -11.81
CA ASP A 52 20.68 -0.05 -12.91
C ASP A 52 20.09 1.27 -12.39
N CYS A 53 19.37 1.25 -11.26
CA CYS A 53 18.97 2.45 -10.53
C CYS A 53 20.16 3.19 -9.90
N LEU A 54 20.22 4.53 -10.04
CA LEU A 54 21.23 5.36 -9.34
C LEU A 54 21.18 5.19 -7.82
N ASP A 55 20.01 4.84 -7.28
CA ASP A 55 19.76 4.55 -5.87
C ASP A 55 19.58 3.05 -5.57
N GLY A 56 19.82 2.17 -6.55
CA GLY A 56 19.68 0.71 -6.40
C GLY A 56 18.26 0.23 -6.10
N SER A 57 17.23 1.08 -6.31
CA SER A 57 15.85 0.79 -5.95
C SER A 57 15.20 -0.36 -6.73
N ASP A 58 15.80 -0.72 -7.86
CA ASP A 58 15.46 -1.88 -8.70
C ASP A 58 15.83 -3.24 -8.08
N GLU A 59 16.78 -3.26 -7.14
CA GLU A 59 17.33 -4.50 -6.57
C GLU A 59 17.05 -4.68 -5.06
N VAL A 60 16.13 -3.89 -4.49
CA VAL A 60 15.80 -3.95 -3.05
C VAL A 60 14.94 -5.16 -2.72
N ARG A 61 15.31 -5.95 -1.70
CA ARG A 61 14.62 -7.23 -1.37
C ARG A 61 14.14 -7.38 0.07
N HIS A 62 14.72 -6.62 1.00
CA HIS A 62 14.55 -6.82 2.44
C HIS A 62 13.58 -5.84 3.11
N LEU A 63 12.94 -4.97 2.34
CA LEU A 63 11.98 -4.01 2.86
C LEU A 63 10.55 -4.55 2.81
N ALA A 64 9.72 -4.05 3.72
CA ALA A 64 8.27 -4.21 3.66
C ALA A 64 7.72 -3.46 2.42
N GLY A 65 6.72 -4.04 1.75
CA GLY A 65 6.12 -3.48 0.55
C GLY A 65 5.66 -4.53 -0.45
N PHE A 66 5.25 -4.09 -1.64
CA PHE A 66 4.85 -4.97 -2.72
C PHE A 66 6.06 -5.75 -3.24
N LYS A 67 6.02 -7.09 -3.24
CA LYS A 67 7.11 -7.93 -3.75
C LYS A 67 6.75 -8.47 -5.13
N CYS A 68 7.42 -7.99 -6.19
CA CYS A 68 7.30 -8.61 -7.52
C CYS A 68 8.14 -9.89 -7.54
N PRO A 69 7.55 -11.07 -7.83
CA PRO A 69 8.32 -12.28 -8.11
C PRO A 69 8.98 -12.18 -9.48
N VAL A 70 10.26 -12.55 -9.57
CA VAL A 70 11.01 -12.57 -10.82
C VAL A 70 11.58 -13.95 -11.07
N GLY A 71 11.16 -14.55 -12.19
CA GLY A 71 11.62 -15.85 -12.69
C GLY A 71 11.19 -17.04 -11.82
N THR A 72 11.85 -18.19 -12.02
CA THR A 72 11.48 -19.47 -11.39
C THR A 72 12.11 -19.71 -10.00
N ASN A 73 13.05 -18.86 -9.58
CA ASN A 73 13.87 -19.06 -8.37
C ASN A 73 13.31 -18.37 -7.10
N ARG A 74 11.99 -18.05 -7.06
CA ARG A 74 11.34 -17.32 -5.94
C ARG A 74 12.10 -16.06 -5.51
N ARG A 75 12.81 -15.43 -6.44
CA ARG A 75 13.47 -14.16 -6.19
C ARG A 75 12.40 -13.08 -6.23
N THR A 76 12.41 -12.20 -5.24
CA THR A 76 11.49 -11.07 -5.16
C THR A 76 12.27 -9.79 -4.94
N CYS A 77 11.81 -8.70 -5.56
CA CYS A 77 12.24 -7.34 -5.29
C CYS A 77 11.03 -6.48 -4.91
N VAL A 78 11.28 -5.43 -4.13
CA VAL A 78 10.26 -4.55 -3.58
C VAL A 78 9.96 -3.46 -4.59
N LEU A 79 8.72 -3.42 -5.05
CA LEU A 79 8.21 -2.37 -5.91
C LEU A 79 7.89 -1.12 -5.06
N PRO A 80 8.41 0.06 -5.41
CA PRO A 80 8.11 1.30 -4.70
C PRO A 80 6.60 1.58 -4.59
N GLN A 81 6.16 2.18 -3.48
CA GLN A 81 4.74 2.32 -3.18
C GLN A 81 3.92 3.08 -4.24
N HIS A 82 4.53 4.04 -4.92
CA HIS A 82 3.85 4.85 -5.94
C HIS A 82 3.47 4.00 -7.16
N HIS A 83 4.29 3.01 -7.51
CA HIS A 83 4.06 2.06 -8.60
C HIS A 83 2.87 1.14 -8.34
N VAL A 84 2.76 0.63 -7.12
CA VAL A 84 1.61 -0.20 -6.71
C VAL A 84 0.26 0.52 -6.92
N THR A 85 0.26 1.86 -6.87
CA THR A 85 -0.95 2.68 -6.92
C THR A 85 -1.17 3.43 -8.24
N ASP A 86 -0.29 3.28 -9.23
CA ASP A 86 -0.31 4.11 -10.45
C ASP A 86 -1.17 3.55 -11.60
N ASN A 87 -1.82 2.40 -11.40
CA ASN A 87 -2.59 1.66 -12.42
C ASN A 87 -1.75 1.17 -13.62
N VAL A 88 -0.43 1.16 -13.50
CA VAL A 88 0.48 0.66 -14.53
C VAL A 88 1.13 -0.62 -13.99
N THR A 89 1.36 -1.58 -14.87
CA THR A 89 2.06 -2.83 -14.55
C THR A 89 3.56 -2.61 -14.72
N GLN A 90 4.31 -2.81 -13.65
CA GLN A 90 5.77 -2.83 -13.62
C GLN A 90 6.33 -4.22 -13.28
N CYS A 91 5.53 -5.10 -12.69
CA CYS A 91 5.89 -6.52 -12.60
C CYS A 91 5.71 -7.23 -13.96
N ASN A 92 6.46 -8.31 -14.20
CA ASN A 92 6.37 -9.09 -15.44
C ASN A 92 5.05 -9.87 -15.63
N ASP A 93 4.18 -9.89 -14.62
CA ASP A 93 2.97 -10.72 -14.53
C ASP A 93 1.73 -9.97 -14.01
N ASP A 94 1.73 -8.64 -14.09
CA ASP A 94 0.61 -7.77 -13.68
C ASP A 94 0.19 -7.92 -12.21
N LEU A 95 1.04 -8.53 -11.37
CA LEU A 95 0.71 -8.79 -9.96
C LEU A 95 0.62 -7.52 -9.10
N ASP A 96 1.23 -6.43 -9.53
CA ASP A 96 1.21 -5.12 -8.86
C ASP A 96 -0.10 -4.35 -9.05
N ILE A 97 -0.97 -4.80 -9.94
CA ILE A 97 -2.29 -4.20 -10.10
C ILE A 97 -3.17 -4.57 -8.90
N CYS A 98 -3.55 -3.58 -8.08
CA CYS A 98 -4.45 -3.84 -6.97
C CYS A 98 -5.90 -4.06 -7.46
N VAL A 99 -6.29 -5.31 -7.61
CA VAL A 99 -7.65 -5.65 -8.07
C VAL A 99 -8.68 -5.44 -6.95
N GLY A 100 -9.42 -4.33 -6.99
CA GLY A 100 -10.62 -4.14 -6.19
C GLY A 100 -11.88 -4.72 -6.86
N ASN A 101 -12.96 -4.86 -6.09
CA ASN A 101 -14.26 -5.26 -6.65
C ASN A 101 -14.72 -4.27 -7.73
N ASN A 102 -15.25 -4.78 -8.85
CA ASN A 102 -15.76 -4.00 -10.00
C ASN A 102 -14.71 -3.21 -10.80
N GLY A 103 -13.46 -3.69 -10.87
CA GLY A 103 -12.42 -3.07 -11.73
C GLY A 103 -11.87 -1.75 -11.20
N ILE A 104 -12.10 -1.47 -9.92
CA ILE A 104 -11.53 -0.30 -9.24
C ILE A 104 -10.14 -0.69 -8.74
N ASN A 105 -9.09 0.02 -9.14
CA ASN A 105 -7.76 -0.19 -8.58
C ASN A 105 -7.75 0.29 -7.11
N ARG A 106 -7.82 -0.66 -6.16
CA ARG A 106 -7.81 -0.38 -4.72
C ARG A 106 -6.89 -1.36 -4.01
N CYS A 107 -5.77 -0.84 -3.53
CA CYS A 107 -4.82 -1.56 -2.69
C CYS A 107 -5.30 -1.59 -1.23
N ASN A 108 -4.81 -2.55 -0.47
CA ASN A 108 -5.03 -2.64 0.96
C ASN A 108 -3.96 -1.83 1.66
N LYS A 109 -4.37 -0.88 2.49
CA LYS A 109 -3.44 -0.08 3.27
C LYS A 109 -3.09 -0.82 4.57
N CYS A 110 -1.82 -0.86 4.92
CA CYS A 110 -1.39 -1.32 6.24
C CYS A 110 -2.05 -0.46 7.34
N LEU A 111 -2.24 -1.04 8.53
CA LEU A 111 -2.92 -0.36 9.65
C LEU A 111 -2.20 0.93 10.06
N THR A 112 -0.88 0.95 9.93
CA THR A 112 0.00 2.08 10.22
C THR A 112 0.97 2.33 9.05
N GLY A 113 1.44 3.57 8.96
CA GLY A 113 2.30 4.01 7.87
C GLY A 113 1.55 4.27 6.55
N ASN A 114 2.31 4.26 5.45
CA ASN A 114 1.81 4.55 4.09
C ASN A 114 2.01 3.40 3.11
N THR A 115 2.41 2.23 3.59
CA THR A 115 2.54 1.03 2.76
C THR A 115 1.15 0.54 2.38
N SER A 116 0.97 0.27 1.09
CA SER A 116 -0.20 -0.41 0.54
C SER A 116 0.27 -1.69 -0.16
N VAL A 117 -0.40 -2.78 0.16
CA VAL A 117 -0.16 -4.11 -0.38
C VAL A 117 -1.34 -4.53 -1.26
N SER A 118 -1.12 -5.48 -2.15
CA SER A 118 -2.20 -6.02 -2.98
C SER A 118 -3.07 -7.03 -2.23
N ASN A 119 -4.15 -7.51 -2.86
CA ASN A 119 -5.00 -8.55 -2.27
C ASN A 119 -4.32 -9.92 -2.16
N ILE A 120 -3.29 -10.19 -2.98
CA ILE A 120 -2.58 -11.48 -2.92
C ILE A 120 -1.58 -11.52 -1.76
N GLN A 121 -1.11 -10.36 -1.31
CA GLN A 121 -0.17 -10.18 -0.20
C GLN A 121 -0.83 -10.13 1.18
N LEU A 122 -2.16 -10.29 1.24
CA LEU A 122 -2.86 -10.42 2.51
C LEU A 122 -2.96 -11.90 2.89
N CYS A 123 -2.46 -12.24 4.07
CA CYS A 123 -2.49 -13.58 4.62
C CYS A 123 -1.76 -14.62 3.75
N ASP A 124 -0.63 -14.23 3.14
CA ASP A 124 0.19 -15.09 2.29
C ASP A 124 1.38 -15.74 3.02
N GLY A 125 1.54 -15.44 4.31
CA GLY A 125 2.61 -15.95 5.16
C GLY A 125 3.91 -15.17 5.06
N ILE A 126 3.91 -14.03 4.37
CA ILE A 126 5.06 -13.14 4.21
C ILE A 126 4.73 -11.79 4.87
N PHE A 127 5.69 -11.23 5.60
CA PHE A 127 5.54 -9.88 6.14
C PHE A 127 5.82 -8.83 5.06
N ASP A 128 4.76 -8.27 4.50
CA ASP A 128 4.73 -7.21 3.50
C ASP A 128 4.35 -5.86 4.12
N CYS A 129 3.53 -5.83 5.17
CA CYS A 129 3.32 -4.61 5.96
C CYS A 129 4.39 -4.43 7.04
N PRO A 130 4.91 -3.19 7.24
CA PRO A 130 5.91 -2.92 8.28
C PRO A 130 5.37 -3.10 9.70
N ASP A 131 4.06 -3.10 9.87
CA ASP A 131 3.35 -3.33 11.13
C ASP A 131 2.69 -4.70 11.21
N LEU A 132 3.00 -5.59 10.25
CA LEU A 132 2.52 -6.97 10.19
C LEU A 132 0.99 -7.09 10.04
N SER A 133 0.28 -5.99 9.76
CA SER A 133 -1.19 -5.98 9.67
C SER A 133 -1.75 -6.80 8.52
N ASP A 134 -0.94 -7.09 7.51
CA ASP A 134 -1.25 -7.99 6.40
C ASP A 134 -1.34 -9.47 6.82
N GLU A 135 -0.64 -9.86 7.89
CA GLU A 135 -0.57 -11.25 8.36
C GLU A 135 -1.22 -11.47 9.73
N CYS A 136 -1.22 -10.45 10.58
CA CYS A 136 -1.74 -10.52 11.95
C CYS A 136 -3.24 -10.23 12.06
N LEU A 137 -3.89 -9.81 10.97
CA LEU A 137 -5.34 -9.55 10.90
C LEU A 137 -6.09 -10.67 10.14
N CYS A 138 -5.58 -11.90 10.23
CA CYS A 138 -6.07 -13.04 9.47
C CYS A 138 -6.59 -14.13 10.43
N ASP A 139 -7.74 -14.73 10.11
CA ASP A 139 -8.39 -15.79 10.91
C ASP A 139 -7.47 -17.00 11.19
N VAL A 140 -6.52 -17.31 10.29
CA VAL A 140 -5.54 -18.38 10.43
C VAL A 140 -4.35 -18.19 9.46
N THR A 141 -3.24 -17.66 9.93
CA THR A 141 -1.94 -17.70 9.24
C THR A 141 -0.91 -18.43 10.10
N GLU A 142 0.05 -19.13 9.50
CA GLU A 142 1.21 -19.69 10.25
C GLU A 142 2.05 -18.57 10.91
N ALA A 143 1.85 -17.33 10.47
CA ALA A 143 2.41 -16.10 11.03
C ALA A 143 1.86 -15.73 12.42
N ILE A 144 0.73 -16.29 12.85
CA ILE A 144 0.09 -15.93 14.14
C ILE A 144 1.00 -16.17 15.35
N ILE A 145 1.92 -17.14 15.27
CA ILE A 145 2.91 -17.42 16.32
C ILE A 145 3.87 -16.22 16.49
N VAL A 146 4.21 -15.54 15.38
CA VAL A 146 5.06 -14.34 15.38
C VAL A 146 4.28 -13.13 15.89
N CYS A 147 3.03 -12.97 15.43
CA CYS A 147 2.11 -11.92 15.88
C CYS A 147 1.88 -11.97 17.41
N ASN A 148 1.71 -13.17 17.97
CA ASN A 148 1.48 -13.37 19.40
C ASN A 148 2.74 -13.17 20.26
N ARG A 149 3.96 -13.27 19.69
CA ARG A 149 5.22 -13.05 20.43
C ARG A 149 5.65 -11.58 20.51
N LEU A 150 5.07 -10.70 19.69
CA LEU A 150 5.37 -9.26 19.66
C LEU A 150 4.40 -8.52 20.58
N GLU A 151 4.52 -8.75 21.88
CA GLU A 151 3.63 -8.22 22.94
C GLU A 151 3.77 -6.70 23.24
N LEU A 152 4.35 -5.86 22.38
CA LEU A 152 4.54 -4.44 22.72
C LEU A 152 3.85 -3.47 21.74
N GLY A 153 2.53 -3.31 21.92
CA GLY A 153 1.90 -1.99 21.72
C GLY A 153 1.03 -1.78 20.49
N SER A 154 0.78 -2.80 19.67
CA SER A 154 -0.12 -2.68 18.50
C SER A 154 -1.59 -2.72 18.94
N LEU A 155 -2.04 -1.64 19.57
CA LEU A 155 -3.43 -1.42 19.90
C LEU A 155 -4.19 -0.94 18.66
N PHE A 156 -5.26 -1.65 18.29
CA PHE A 156 -6.20 -1.18 17.27
C PHE A 156 -7.15 -0.17 17.90
N LYS A 157 -7.24 1.03 17.30
CA LYS A 157 -8.12 2.10 17.78
C LYS A 157 -9.48 2.00 17.09
N CYS A 158 -10.50 1.61 17.84
CA CYS A 158 -11.88 1.75 17.41
C CYS A 158 -12.25 3.23 17.23
N ASP A 159 -13.27 3.54 16.42
CA ASP A 159 -13.69 4.91 16.06
C ASP A 159 -14.11 5.74 17.29
N LYS A 160 -14.49 5.07 18.39
CA LYS A 160 -14.84 5.69 19.68
C LYS A 160 -13.74 5.61 20.75
N GLN A 161 -12.46 5.68 20.35
CA GLN A 161 -11.26 5.67 21.22
C GLN A 161 -11.08 4.44 22.14
N LYS A 162 -11.96 3.43 22.09
CA LYS A 162 -11.67 2.12 22.68
C LYS A 162 -10.49 1.52 21.91
N SER A 163 -9.48 1.06 22.64
CA SER A 163 -8.34 0.36 22.07
C SER A 163 -8.47 -1.12 22.40
N ILE A 164 -8.40 -1.96 21.38
CA ILE A 164 -8.42 -3.42 21.53
C ILE A 164 -7.06 -3.98 21.09
N PHE A 165 -6.77 -5.22 21.48
CA PHE A 165 -5.55 -5.87 21.04
C PHE A 165 -5.65 -6.27 19.57
N LEU A 166 -4.53 -6.32 18.86
CA LEU A 166 -4.50 -6.70 17.44
C LEU A 166 -5.10 -8.10 17.19
N HIS A 167 -4.95 -9.04 18.14
CA HIS A 167 -5.55 -10.38 18.03
C HIS A 167 -7.07 -10.41 18.16
N GLN A 168 -7.69 -9.29 18.56
CA GLN A 168 -9.14 -9.09 18.65
C GLN A 168 -9.71 -8.43 17.40
N VAL A 169 -8.88 -8.21 16.38
CA VAL A 169 -9.31 -7.73 15.07
C VAL A 169 -9.37 -8.96 14.17
N CYS A 170 -10.50 -9.17 13.51
CA CYS A 170 -10.75 -10.33 12.67
C CYS A 170 -10.66 -11.67 13.43
N ASP A 171 -11.17 -11.73 14.65
CA ASP A 171 -11.28 -12.97 15.45
C ASP A 171 -12.69 -13.57 15.42
N GLY A 172 -13.60 -12.93 14.66
CA GLY A 172 -15.00 -13.32 14.55
C GLY A 172 -15.85 -12.92 15.75
N VAL A 173 -15.30 -12.13 16.68
CA VAL A 173 -15.96 -11.56 17.85
C VAL A 173 -16.08 -10.05 17.66
N LEU A 174 -17.19 -9.48 18.12
CA LEU A 174 -17.39 -8.03 18.09
C LEU A 174 -16.84 -7.40 19.38
N ASP A 175 -15.62 -6.91 19.29
CA ASP A 175 -14.87 -6.19 20.30
C ASP A 175 -14.96 -4.67 20.17
N CYS A 176 -15.04 -4.12 18.96
CA CYS A 176 -15.32 -2.70 18.73
C CYS A 176 -16.84 -2.44 18.66
N ALA A 177 -17.31 -1.37 19.32
CA ALA A 177 -18.74 -0.98 19.32
C ALA A 177 -19.23 -0.49 17.94
N ASP A 178 -18.31 -0.14 17.07
CA ASP A 178 -18.46 0.32 15.69
C ASP A 178 -18.17 -0.78 14.65
N PHE A 179 -17.92 -2.02 15.08
CA PHE A 179 -17.69 -3.18 14.20
C PHE A 179 -16.44 -3.04 13.30
N SER A 180 -15.57 -2.07 13.59
CA SER A 180 -14.37 -1.77 12.77
C SER A 180 -13.31 -2.85 12.83
N ASP A 181 -13.32 -3.62 13.92
CA ASP A 181 -12.56 -4.84 14.15
C ASP A 181 -12.92 -5.99 13.19
N GLU A 182 -14.12 -5.97 12.60
CA GLU A 182 -14.63 -7.05 11.74
C GLU A 182 -14.97 -6.59 10.30
N LEU A 183 -14.66 -5.33 9.95
CA LEU A 183 -15.11 -4.73 8.69
C LEU A 183 -14.18 -5.01 7.49
N HIS A 184 -12.88 -5.19 7.75
CA HIS A 184 -11.84 -5.32 6.72
C HIS A 184 -11.15 -6.69 6.73
N CYS A 185 -11.86 -7.71 7.22
CA CYS A 185 -11.35 -9.06 7.39
C CYS A 185 -11.57 -9.91 6.14
N ARG A 186 -10.54 -10.63 5.71
CA ARG A 186 -10.64 -11.59 4.60
C ARG A 186 -11.21 -12.91 5.10
N LYS A 187 -12.53 -13.10 4.96
CA LYS A 187 -13.18 -14.40 5.20
C LYS A 187 -12.69 -15.41 4.16
N THR A 188 -11.69 -16.23 4.48
CA THR A 188 -11.22 -17.26 3.57
C THR A 188 -12.28 -18.37 3.44
N LYS A 189 -12.74 -18.63 2.21
CA LYS A 189 -13.44 -19.88 1.90
C LYS A 189 -12.42 -21.02 1.90
N GLY A 190 -12.45 -21.88 2.92
CA GLY A 190 -11.62 -23.09 2.97
C GLY A 190 -11.87 -23.99 4.18
N VAL A 191 -12.95 -24.78 4.13
CA VAL A 191 -13.19 -26.08 4.80
C VAL A 191 -12.69 -26.27 6.25
N SER A 192 -13.63 -26.27 7.20
CA SER A 192 -13.92 -27.48 7.98
C SER A 192 -15.35 -27.41 8.52
N GLY A 193 -16.12 -28.48 8.34
CA GLY A 193 -17.42 -28.59 8.97
C GLY A 193 -17.25 -28.64 10.49
N THR A 194 -17.92 -27.74 11.19
CA THR A 194 -18.98 -28.10 12.13
C THR A 194 -19.87 -26.89 12.38
N THR A 195 -21.17 -27.11 12.22
CA THR A 195 -22.29 -26.22 12.54
C THR A 195 -22.34 -24.87 11.82
N GLN A 196 -23.01 -24.89 10.66
CA GLN A 196 -23.96 -23.84 10.33
C GLN A 196 -24.89 -23.62 11.53
N THR A 197 -24.63 -22.62 12.37
CA THR A 197 -25.69 -21.97 13.11
C THR A 197 -26.13 -20.78 12.28
N LYS A 198 -26.98 -21.10 11.30
CA LYS A 198 -28.14 -20.30 10.89
C LYS A 198 -28.11 -18.88 11.47
N LEU A 199 -27.58 -17.90 10.73
CA LEU A 199 -28.08 -16.53 10.89
C LEU A 199 -29.50 -16.53 10.32
N SER A 200 -30.43 -17.03 11.12
CA SER A 200 -31.80 -16.57 11.07
C SER A 200 -31.76 -15.08 11.34
N MET A 201 -32.05 -14.31 10.30
CA MET A 201 -32.56 -12.96 10.44
C MET A 201 -33.64 -12.97 11.54
N PRO A 202 -33.56 -12.14 12.59
CA PRO A 202 -34.78 -11.77 13.28
C PRO A 202 -35.53 -10.82 12.35
N LEU A 203 -36.57 -11.34 11.70
CA LEU A 203 -37.76 -10.55 11.39
C LEU A 203 -38.15 -9.80 12.68
N ARG A 204 -37.98 -8.48 12.71
CA ARG A 204 -38.89 -7.65 13.49
C ARG A 204 -39.80 -6.92 12.51
N VAL A 205 -40.96 -7.53 12.37
CA VAL A 205 -42.23 -6.97 11.92
C VAL A 205 -42.52 -5.66 12.68
N MET A 206 -43.17 -4.75 11.96
CA MET A 206 -43.65 -3.47 12.44
C MET A 206 -44.71 -3.59 13.55
N ASP A 207 -45.00 -2.42 14.13
CA ASP A 207 -46.22 -2.01 14.83
C ASP A 207 -46.28 -2.14 16.36
N LYS A 208 -46.22 -0.97 17.00
CA LYS A 208 -47.45 -0.33 17.53
C LYS A 208 -47.52 1.12 17.08
#